data_AF-A0A522TV74-F1
#
_entry.id   AF-A0A522TV74-F1
#
_cell.length_a   1.000
_cell.length_b   1.000
_cell.length_c   1.000
_cell.angle_alpha   90.00
_cell.angle_beta   90.00
_cell.angle_gamma   90.00
#
_symmetry.space_group_name_H-M   'P 1'
#
loop_
_entity.id
_entity.type
_entity.pdbx_description
1 polymer ?
#
loop_
_entity_poly.entity_id
_entity_poly.type
_entity_poly.pdbx_seq_one_letter_code
_entity_poly.pdbx_strand_id
1 'polypeptide(L)'
;CPWTDRLSEAESVLEELSLQEVAHIFIGNLSDMDEQSYLAAEAWDIPTVEAAYEHFEITHFGNLPQTNEDAFVQLTHLVNDWRRLPLLDPDLPSELLPVDWVGNKAAQHFLDLHHNWKPRAAEWWQEITSDRS
;
A
#
# COMPACT_ATOMS: atom_id res chain seq x y z
N CYS A 1 9.71 -4.50 20.48
CA CYS A 1 9.05 -3.50 19.60
C CYS A 1 10.02 -3.03 18.51
N PRO A 2 9.67 -3.12 17.22
CA PRO A 2 10.61 -2.90 16.12
C PRO A 2 10.79 -1.43 15.68
N TRP A 3 10.09 -0.46 16.30
CA TRP A 3 10.08 0.95 15.87
C TRP A 3 10.57 1.97 16.91
N THR A 4 11.50 1.62 17.79
CA THR A 4 12.03 2.58 18.79
C THR A 4 12.67 3.82 18.16
N ASP A 5 13.11 3.75 16.91
CA ASP A 5 13.76 4.85 16.20
C ASP A 5 12.77 5.92 15.69
N ARG A 6 11.47 5.61 15.68
CA ARG A 6 10.42 6.53 15.21
C ARG A 6 9.99 7.58 16.22
N LEU A 7 10.55 7.57 17.45
CA LEU A 7 10.30 8.64 18.41
C LEU A 7 10.74 10.00 17.85
N SER A 8 11.96 10.05 17.32
CA SER A 8 12.54 11.29 16.75
C SER A 8 11.73 11.81 15.55
N GLU A 9 11.21 10.90 14.73
CA GLU A 9 10.33 11.22 13.61
C GLU A 9 8.98 11.75 14.09
N ALA A 10 8.36 11.09 15.08
CA ALA A 10 7.09 11.52 15.67
C ALA A 10 7.20 12.90 16.33
N GLU A 11 8.29 13.17 17.05
CA GLU A 11 8.58 14.49 17.63
C GLU A 11 8.70 15.57 16.54
N SER A 12 9.42 15.29 15.46
CA SER A 12 9.57 16.21 14.33
C SER A 12 8.22 16.53 13.66
N VAL A 13 7.34 15.54 13.50
CA VAL A 13 6.01 15.75 12.91
C VAL A 13 5.12 16.59 13.83
N LEU A 14 5.15 16.35 15.14
CA LEU A 14 4.38 17.17 16.09
C LEU A 14 4.87 18.62 16.14
N GLU A 15 6.17 18.85 15.97
CA GLU A 15 6.76 20.18 15.84
C GLU A 15 6.31 20.87 14.55
N GLU A 16 6.39 20.19 13.40
CA GLU A 16 5.94 20.72 12.11
C GLU A 16 4.45 21.13 12.15
N LEU A 17 3.62 20.33 12.83
CA LEU A 17 2.19 20.59 12.97
C LEU A 17 1.83 21.54 14.13
N SER A 18 2.81 22.01 14.91
CA SER A 18 2.60 22.84 16.11
C SER A 18 1.65 22.22 17.15
N LEU A 19 1.72 20.90 17.33
CA LEU A 19 0.85 20.11 18.21
C LEU A 19 1.49 19.74 19.54
N GLN A 20 2.69 20.24 19.84
CA GLN A 20 3.50 19.85 21.00
C GLN A 20 2.79 20.11 22.35
N GLU A 21 1.90 21.10 22.42
CA GLU A 21 1.16 21.45 23.64
C GLU A 21 -0.13 20.63 23.85
N VAL A 22 -0.59 19.92 22.81
CA VAL A 22 -1.90 19.22 22.81
C VAL A 22 -1.81 17.74 22.50
N ALA A 23 -0.62 17.23 22.14
CA ALA A 23 -0.37 15.83 21.85
C ALA A 23 0.56 15.20 22.90
N HIS A 24 0.40 13.89 23.11
CA HIS A 24 1.26 13.10 24.00
C HIS A 24 1.82 11.89 23.24
N ILE A 25 3.11 11.63 23.39
CA ILE A 25 3.77 10.43 22.85
C ILE A 25 3.97 9.43 23.99
N PHE A 26 3.67 8.17 23.74
CA PHE A 26 3.93 7.06 24.67
C PHE A 26 4.72 5.97 23.96
N ILE A 27 5.68 5.37 24.67
CA ILE A 27 6.40 4.18 24.22
C ILE A 27 6.03 3.03 25.16
N GLY A 28 5.35 2.04 24.62
CA GLY A 28 5.04 0.78 25.31
C GLY A 28 5.90 -0.35 24.77
N ASN A 29 6.34 -1.25 25.65
CA ASN A 29 6.92 -2.53 25.24
C ASN A 29 6.02 -3.65 25.74
N LEU A 30 5.51 -4.45 24.81
CA LEU A 30 4.73 -5.64 25.11
C LEU A 30 5.71 -6.81 25.22
N SER A 31 5.74 -7.47 26.36
CA SER A 31 6.71 -8.53 26.64
C SER A 31 6.41 -9.85 25.93
N ASP A 32 5.17 -10.06 25.49
CA ASP A 32 4.71 -11.30 24.84
C ASP A 32 4.30 -11.04 23.39
N MET A 33 4.69 -11.94 22.48
CA MET A 33 4.30 -11.96 21.07
C MET A 33 2.78 -12.15 20.90
N ASP A 34 2.16 -12.95 21.77
CA ASP A 34 0.72 -13.22 21.69
C ASP A 34 -0.08 -11.96 22.07
N GLU A 35 0.39 -11.19 23.04
CA GLU A 35 -0.21 -9.89 23.41
C GLU A 35 -0.03 -8.84 22.30
N GLN A 36 1.11 -8.84 21.60
CA GLN A 36 1.34 -7.92 20.47
C GLN A 36 0.41 -8.20 19.30
N SER A 37 0.26 -9.47 18.92
CA SER A 37 -0.66 -9.89 17.85
C SER A 37 -2.11 -9.59 18.20
N TYR A 38 -2.50 -9.82 19.47
CA TYR A 38 -3.84 -9.52 19.96
C TYR A 38 -4.16 -8.02 19.89
N LEU A 39 -3.26 -7.17 20.38
CA LEU A 39 -3.46 -5.71 20.34
C LEU A 39 -3.47 -5.15 18.91
N ALA A 40 -2.64 -5.71 18.02
CA ALA A 40 -2.67 -5.34 16.61
C ALA A 40 -4.04 -5.68 15.97
N ALA A 41 -4.60 -6.85 16.27
CA ALA A 41 -5.92 -7.25 15.79
C ALA A 41 -7.08 -6.46 16.43
N GLU A 42 -6.90 -5.91 17.62
CA GLU A 42 -7.88 -5.03 18.27
C GLU A 42 -7.86 -3.60 17.67
N ALA A 43 -6.66 -3.09 17.37
CA ALA A 43 -6.47 -1.74 16.85
C ALA A 43 -6.77 -1.62 15.35
N TRP A 44 -6.57 -2.68 14.57
CA TRP A 44 -6.79 -2.70 13.13
C TRP A 44 -7.60 -3.92 12.70
N ASP A 45 -8.54 -3.68 11.78
CA ASP A 45 -9.30 -4.75 11.12
C ASP A 45 -8.46 -5.39 10.01
N ILE A 46 -7.48 -6.20 10.41
CA ILE A 46 -6.59 -6.94 9.50
C ILE A 46 -7.36 -7.77 8.46
N PRO A 47 -8.46 -8.48 8.80
CA PRO A 47 -9.29 -9.16 7.80
C PRO A 47 -9.83 -8.24 6.70
N THR A 48 -10.24 -7.01 7.04
CA THR A 48 -10.69 -6.03 6.03
C THR A 48 -9.55 -5.60 5.11
N VAL A 49 -8.34 -5.41 5.65
CA VAL A 49 -7.14 -5.10 4.84
C VAL A 49 -6.79 -6.26 3.91
N GLU A 50 -6.81 -7.49 4.43
CA GLU A 50 -6.54 -8.70 3.66
C GLU A 50 -7.55 -8.87 2.50
N ALA A 51 -8.84 -8.72 2.78
CA ALA A 51 -9.90 -8.79 1.78
C ALA A 51 -9.73 -7.73 0.67
N ALA A 52 -9.22 -6.54 1.01
CA ALA A 52 -8.94 -5.51 0.02
C ALA A 52 -7.79 -5.92 -0.92
N TYR A 53 -6.73 -6.54 -0.39
CA TYR A 53 -5.63 -7.08 -1.20
C TYR A 53 -6.07 -8.27 -2.07
N GLU A 54 -6.89 -9.18 -1.54
CA GLU A 54 -7.46 -10.29 -2.32
C GLU A 54 -8.34 -9.78 -3.46
N HIS A 55 -9.16 -8.76 -3.20
CA HIS A 55 -9.99 -8.15 -4.24
C HIS A 55 -9.15 -7.51 -5.34
N PHE A 56 -8.06 -6.82 -4.98
CA PHE A 56 -7.10 -6.29 -5.94
C PHE A 56 -6.51 -7.39 -6.82
N GLU A 57 -6.04 -8.48 -6.20
CA GLU A 57 -5.50 -9.63 -6.92
C GLU A 57 -6.50 -10.20 -7.92
N ILE A 58 -7.74 -10.49 -7.47
CA ILE A 58 -8.80 -11.04 -8.33
C ILE A 58 -9.11 -10.11 -9.51
N THR A 59 -9.12 -8.80 -9.27
CA THR A 59 -9.48 -7.80 -10.29
C THR A 59 -8.44 -7.74 -11.41
N HIS A 60 -7.15 -7.86 -11.05
CA HIS A 60 -6.05 -7.67 -12.00
C HIS A 60 -5.43 -8.98 -12.51
N PHE A 61 -5.83 -10.12 -11.94
CA PHE A 61 -5.36 -11.44 -12.36
C PHE A 61 -5.71 -11.74 -13.82
N GLY A 62 -4.69 -12.12 -14.61
CA GLY A 62 -4.88 -12.58 -15.98
C GLY A 62 -5.26 -11.50 -16.98
N ASN A 63 -5.35 -10.23 -16.57
CA ASN A 63 -5.55 -9.12 -17.49
C ASN A 63 -4.27 -8.91 -18.29
N LEU A 64 -4.34 -9.12 -19.61
CA LEU A 64 -3.21 -8.86 -20.50
C LEU A 64 -3.66 -7.89 -21.60
N PRO A 65 -3.14 -6.65 -21.60
CA PRO A 65 -3.53 -5.66 -22.60
C PRO A 65 -3.09 -6.11 -24.00
N GLN A 66 -4.02 -6.04 -24.96
CA GLN A 66 -3.77 -6.47 -26.34
C GLN A 66 -3.20 -5.32 -27.17
N THR A 67 -3.65 -4.09 -26.93
CA THR A 67 -3.20 -2.88 -27.62
C THR A 67 -2.47 -1.89 -26.69
N ASN A 68 -1.86 -0.86 -27.27
CA ASN A 68 -1.22 0.22 -26.49
C ASN A 68 -2.28 1.10 -25.78
N GLU A 69 -3.44 1.32 -26.41
CA GLU A 69 -4.60 1.94 -25.78
C GLU A 69 -5.10 1.13 -24.58
N ASP A 70 -5.26 -0.19 -24.74
CA ASP A 70 -5.66 -1.08 -23.63
C ASP A 70 -4.65 -1.00 -22.48
N ALA A 71 -3.35 -0.99 -22.79
CA ALA A 71 -2.31 -0.88 -21.77
C ALA A 71 -2.41 0.44 -21.00
N PHE A 72 -2.75 1.54 -21.66
CA PHE A 72 -2.97 2.84 -21.02
C PHE A 72 -4.19 2.83 -20.10
N VAL A 73 -5.32 2.29 -20.57
CA VAL A 73 -6.55 2.18 -19.77
C VAL A 73 -6.32 1.28 -18.55
N GLN A 74 -5.75 0.09 -18.76
CA GLN A 74 -5.50 -0.88 -17.68
C GLN A 74 -4.48 -0.38 -16.66
N LEU A 75 -3.42 0.30 -17.09
CA LEU A 75 -2.46 0.93 -16.18
C LEU A 75 -3.13 2.02 -15.32
N THR A 76 -4.07 2.77 -15.89
CA THR A 76 -4.82 3.80 -15.15
C THR A 76 -5.68 3.17 -14.07
N HIS A 77 -6.42 2.09 -14.38
CA HIS A 77 -7.21 1.36 -13.40
C HIS A 77 -6.32 0.72 -12.32
N LEU A 78 -5.25 0.04 -12.72
CA LEU A 78 -4.28 -0.58 -11.81
C LEU A 78 -3.76 0.42 -10.76
N VAL A 79 -3.29 1.59 -11.21
CA VAL A 79 -2.77 2.64 -10.32
C VAL A 79 -3.88 3.23 -9.44
N ASN A 80 -5.08 3.43 -9.99
CA ASN A 80 -6.20 3.96 -9.23
C ASN A 80 -6.62 3.03 -8.08
N ASP A 81 -6.67 1.73 -8.34
CA ASP A 81 -7.10 0.73 -7.35
C ASP A 81 -6.01 0.52 -6.30
N TRP A 82 -4.74 0.46 -6.74
CA TRP A 82 -3.59 0.31 -5.83
C TRP A 82 -3.49 1.44 -4.82
N ARG A 83 -3.76 2.70 -5.20
CA ARG A 83 -3.63 3.89 -4.33
C ARG A 83 -4.44 3.82 -3.03
N ARG A 84 -5.49 3.01 -2.98
CA ARG A 84 -6.34 2.88 -1.79
C ARG A 84 -5.75 1.94 -0.75
N LEU A 85 -4.92 0.98 -1.17
CA LEU A 85 -4.41 -0.08 -0.30
C LEU A 85 -3.39 0.47 0.73
N PRO A 86 -2.36 1.24 0.35
CA PRO A 86 -1.44 1.84 1.34
C PRO A 86 -2.09 2.84 2.30
N LEU A 87 -3.29 3.35 1.98
CA LEU A 87 -4.04 4.24 2.87
C LEU A 87 -4.85 3.44 3.93
N LEU A 88 -5.16 2.19 3.62
CA LEU A 88 -5.89 1.27 4.48
C LEU A 88 -4.92 0.41 5.31
N ASP A 89 -3.74 0.12 4.77
CA ASP A 89 -2.73 -0.73 5.39
C ASP A 89 -1.98 0.01 6.53
N PRO A 90 -1.99 -0.53 7.75
CA PRO A 90 -1.26 0.06 8.88
C PRO A 90 0.27 -0.08 8.83
N ASP A 91 0.84 -0.72 7.80
CA ASP A 91 2.28 -0.98 7.65
C ASP A 91 2.88 -1.67 8.89
N LEU A 92 2.16 -2.70 9.37
CA LEU A 92 2.59 -3.46 10.53
C LEU A 92 3.86 -4.28 10.21
N PRO A 93 4.74 -4.47 11.21
CA PRO A 93 5.85 -5.41 11.11
C PRO A 93 5.38 -6.81 10.69
N SER A 94 6.18 -7.47 9.85
CA SER A 94 5.89 -8.82 9.35
C SER A 94 5.62 -9.85 10.45
N GLU A 95 6.20 -9.68 11.64
CA GLU A 95 6.04 -10.56 12.79
C GLU A 95 4.63 -10.49 13.40
N LEU A 96 3.88 -9.42 13.12
CA LEU A 96 2.50 -9.21 13.58
C LEU A 96 1.46 -9.52 12.50
N LEU A 97 1.91 -9.89 11.31
CA LEU A 97 1.06 -10.24 10.19
C LEU A 97 0.93 -11.76 10.06
N PRO A 98 -0.16 -12.26 9.44
CA PRO A 98 -0.27 -13.66 9.08
C PRO A 98 0.92 -14.14 8.24
N VAL A 99 1.35 -15.39 8.44
CA VAL A 99 2.50 -16.02 7.74
C VAL A 99 2.38 -15.92 6.21
N ASP A 100 1.16 -15.96 5.68
CA ASP A 100 0.85 -15.93 4.25
C ASP A 100 0.26 -14.58 3.77
N TRP A 101 0.63 -13.48 4.42
CA TRP A 101 0.09 -12.14 4.16
C TRP A 101 -0.02 -11.80 2.66
N VAL A 102 -1.26 -11.60 2.21
CA VAL A 102 -1.61 -11.37 0.79
C VAL A 102 -1.02 -10.06 0.26
N GLY A 103 -0.82 -9.06 1.12
CA GLY A 103 -0.31 -7.74 0.73
C GLY A 103 1.05 -7.80 0.03
N ASN A 104 1.95 -8.72 0.44
CA ASN A 104 3.25 -8.89 -0.22
C ASN A 104 3.11 -9.43 -1.65
N LYS A 105 2.21 -10.41 -1.85
CA LYS A 105 1.93 -10.98 -3.18
C LYS A 105 1.29 -9.93 -4.07
N ALA A 106 0.33 -9.18 -3.54
CA ALA A 106 -0.35 -8.10 -4.25
C ALA A 106 0.60 -6.97 -4.66
N ALA A 107 1.53 -6.59 -3.78
CA ALA A 107 2.56 -5.59 -4.10
C ALA A 107 3.48 -6.04 -5.23
N GLN A 108 3.93 -7.29 -5.19
CA GLN A 108 4.76 -7.83 -6.27
C GLN A 108 4.00 -7.85 -7.60
N HIS A 109 2.76 -8.32 -7.59
CA HIS A 109 1.93 -8.36 -8.79
C HIS A 109 1.66 -6.97 -9.36
N PHE A 110 1.35 -5.97 -8.51
CA PHE A 110 1.24 -4.58 -8.92
C PHE A 110 2.51 -4.08 -9.63
N LEU A 111 3.69 -4.33 -9.03
CA LEU A 111 4.97 -3.91 -9.60
C LEU A 111 5.22 -4.56 -10.96
N ASP A 112 4.91 -5.85 -11.09
CA ASP A 112 5.09 -6.60 -12.33
C ASP A 112 4.18 -6.07 -13.44
N LEU A 113 2.87 -5.90 -13.17
CA LEU A 113 1.91 -5.35 -14.12
C LEU A 113 2.27 -3.92 -14.51
N HIS A 114 2.58 -3.08 -13.54
CA HIS A 114 2.98 -1.69 -13.76
C HIS A 114 4.26 -1.61 -14.62
N HIS A 115 5.26 -2.43 -14.32
CA HIS A 115 6.50 -2.49 -15.13
C HIS A 115 6.21 -2.90 -16.57
N ASN A 116 5.37 -3.91 -16.77
CA ASN A 116 5.08 -4.47 -18.09
C ASN A 116 4.21 -3.54 -18.96
N TRP A 117 3.23 -2.84 -18.37
CA TRP A 117 2.26 -2.05 -19.13
C TRP A 117 2.70 -0.60 -19.34
N LYS A 118 3.53 -0.04 -18.45
CA LYS A 118 3.98 1.35 -18.51
C LYS A 118 4.59 1.77 -19.85
N PRO A 119 5.48 1.00 -20.51
CA PRO A 119 6.05 1.40 -21.79
C PRO A 119 4.98 1.57 -22.89
N ARG A 120 4.08 0.59 -23.03
CA ARG A 120 3.00 0.61 -24.04
C ARG A 120 1.98 1.73 -23.78
N ALA A 121 1.66 1.95 -22.51
CA ALA A 121 0.80 3.07 -22.11
C ALA A 121 1.44 4.43 -22.45
N ALA A 122 2.75 4.56 -22.30
CA ALA A 122 3.49 5.77 -22.63
C ALA A 122 3.52 6.03 -24.14
N GLU A 123 3.67 4.99 -24.97
CA GLU A 123 3.59 5.08 -26.43
C GLU A 123 2.23 5.64 -26.87
N TRP A 124 1.14 5.05 -26.38
CA TRP A 124 -0.21 5.54 -26.66
C TRP A 124 -0.41 7.01 -26.25
N TRP A 125 0.06 7.38 -25.05
CA TRP A 125 -0.04 8.76 -24.58
C TRP A 125 0.70 9.74 -25.49
N GLN A 126 1.88 9.38 -25.99
CA GLN A 126 2.63 10.21 -26.93
C GLN A 126 1.91 10.37 -28.26
N GLU A 127 1.30 9.31 -28.79
CA GLU A 127 0.52 9.36 -30.04
C GLU A 127 -0.64 10.35 -29.91
N ILE A 128 -1.48 10.23 -28.88
CA ILE A 128 -2.68 11.07 -28.72
C ILE A 128 -2.37 12.53 -28.35
N THR A 129 -1.20 12.81 -27.80
CA THR A 129 -0.78 14.19 -27.47
C THR A 129 -0.06 14.86 -28.63
N SER A 130 0.62 14.09 -29.48
CA SER A 130 1.26 14.59 -30.70
C SER A 130 0.26 14.92 -31.80
N ASP A 131 -0.85 14.16 -31.91
CA ASP A 131 -1.91 14.39 -32.91
C ASP A 131 -2.82 15.60 -32.59
N ARG A 132 -2.64 16.20 -31.40
CA ARG A 132 -3.40 17.38 -30.92
C ARG A 132 -2.57 18.67 -30.92
N SER A 133 -1.32 18.61 -31.38
CA SER A 133 -0.37 19.74 -31.42
C SER A 133 -0.21 20.34 -32.82
#